data_AF-A0A6B1KDH7-F1
#
_entry.id   AF-A0A6B1KDH7-F1
#
_cell.length_a   1.000
_cell.length_b   1.000
_cell.length_c   1.000
_cell.angle_alpha   90.00
_cell.angle_beta   90.00
_cell.angle_gamma   90.00
#
_symmetry.space_group_name_H-M   'P 1'
#
loop_
_entity.id
_entity.type
_entity.pdbx_description
1 polymer ?
#
loop_
_entity_poly.entity_id
_entity_poly.type
_entity_poly.pdbx_seq_one_letter_code
_entity_poly.pdbx_strand_id
1 'polypeptide(L)'
;MATLTPTDPELLATAVVTTLAVDFDPQAREASIFYWDRGLAYRRAVVQAAERTGDETVERLVGALRVRPADPALHDALRMRLVRLAAEGGGAGLDTLFERAWEAESNSRLGYHLGRCYTGTGQATVGAERLGTLPPGAGLPPGGTPRVLVVVPFRDRGPGSRLRNLLACLLALRDQSVPRDFYQVAVVETDDVPRWRETVSPRTDHYLFAYKPGDFNKSWAVNVGVVNAPGRAEIVCILDADALVDRDFIARNVARFHHPGTMGHLSYRDMWCLDESATSWAIEERLWRGAAEVATDQLRAFVLRRPPGCCVWVRTSAFHRIGGMDERFEGWGGEDNDFAYRMDINSALDHYHDPLLHMYHPSSAVLREDGELVNAHIPALSWGPSSAPIGDIHRFARTTATGDRHERRAGSHVS
;
A
#
# COMPACT_ATOMS: atom_id res chain seq x y z
N MET A 1 -11.40 0.40 -37.98
CA MET A 1 -11.98 0.43 -36.62
C MET A 1 -11.70 1.81 -36.08
N ALA A 2 -12.72 2.62 -35.83
CA ALA A 2 -12.52 3.91 -35.15
C ALA A 2 -11.88 3.61 -33.79
N THR A 3 -10.75 4.26 -33.50
CA THR A 3 -10.02 4.07 -32.25
C THR A 3 -10.96 4.40 -31.09
N LEU A 4 -11.06 3.47 -30.12
CA LEU A 4 -11.82 3.59 -28.86
C LEU A 4 -11.18 4.61 -27.90
N THR A 5 -10.64 5.69 -28.44
CA THR A 5 -9.93 6.74 -27.73
C THR A 5 -10.94 7.83 -27.34
N PRO A 6 -10.95 8.28 -26.08
CA PRO A 6 -11.73 9.42 -25.65
C PRO A 6 -11.45 10.64 -26.53
N THR A 7 -12.44 11.51 -26.70
CA THR A 7 -12.28 12.76 -27.48
C THR A 7 -11.97 13.97 -26.62
N ASP A 8 -11.96 13.82 -25.28
CA ASP A 8 -11.67 14.90 -24.35
C ASP A 8 -10.16 15.19 -24.30
N PRO A 9 -9.69 16.35 -24.80
CA PRO A 9 -8.28 16.69 -24.82
C PRO A 9 -7.67 16.83 -23.42
N GLU A 10 -8.46 17.23 -22.41
CA GLU A 10 -7.95 17.36 -21.03
C GLU A 10 -7.57 16.00 -20.45
N LEU A 11 -8.43 14.99 -20.68
CA LEU A 11 -8.18 13.61 -20.27
C LEU A 11 -6.91 13.06 -20.92
N LEU A 12 -6.77 13.24 -22.24
CA LEU A 12 -5.63 12.73 -23.01
C LEU A 12 -4.33 13.45 -22.65
N ALA A 13 -4.37 14.78 -22.51
CA ALA A 13 -3.23 15.58 -22.07
C ALA A 13 -2.79 15.19 -20.65
N THR A 14 -3.74 14.91 -19.75
CA THR A 14 -3.43 14.40 -18.41
C THR A 14 -2.74 13.04 -18.49
N ALA A 15 -3.26 12.11 -19.30
CA ALA A 15 -2.64 10.79 -19.50
C ALA A 15 -1.21 10.89 -20.05
N VAL A 16 -0.93 11.82 -20.97
CA VAL A 16 0.44 12.10 -21.45
C VAL A 16 1.33 12.53 -20.30
N VAL A 17 0.93 13.58 -19.58
CA VAL A 17 1.75 14.18 -18.51
C VAL A 17 2.02 13.18 -17.39
N THR A 18 1.00 12.44 -16.94
CA THR A 18 1.16 11.44 -15.89
C THR A 18 2.07 10.29 -16.34
N THR A 19 1.95 9.83 -17.58
CA THR A 19 2.78 8.73 -18.10
C THR A 19 4.25 9.14 -18.21
N LEU A 20 4.51 10.35 -18.70
CA LEU A 20 5.87 10.91 -18.78
C LEU A 20 6.46 11.11 -17.37
N ALA A 21 5.68 11.63 -16.43
CA ALA A 21 6.13 11.82 -15.05
C ALA A 21 6.47 10.50 -14.37
N VAL A 22 5.64 9.46 -14.56
CA VAL A 22 5.97 8.10 -14.13
C VAL A 22 7.32 7.70 -14.74
N ASP A 23 7.48 7.76 -16.07
CA ASP A 23 8.70 7.28 -16.72
C ASP A 23 9.99 8.01 -16.31
N PHE A 24 9.91 9.33 -16.16
CA PHE A 24 11.08 10.17 -15.86
C PHE A 24 11.48 10.16 -14.39
N ASP A 25 10.58 9.74 -13.50
CA ASP A 25 10.84 9.77 -12.07
C ASP A 25 11.37 8.43 -11.55
N PRO A 26 12.60 8.37 -11.02
CA PRO A 26 13.18 7.12 -10.55
C PRO A 26 12.43 6.51 -9.35
N GLN A 27 11.72 7.32 -8.54
CA GLN A 27 10.96 6.83 -7.39
C GLN A 27 9.72 6.02 -7.80
N ALA A 28 9.25 6.17 -9.03
CA ALA A 28 8.09 5.43 -9.53
C ALA A 28 8.30 3.91 -9.50
N ARG A 29 9.54 3.47 -9.76
CA ARG A 29 9.92 2.05 -9.67
C ARG A 29 9.90 1.53 -8.23
N GLU A 30 10.19 2.40 -7.25
CA GLU A 30 10.16 2.01 -5.84
C GLU A 30 8.73 1.81 -5.34
N ALA A 31 7.78 2.61 -5.85
CA ALA A 31 6.36 2.47 -5.52
C ALA A 31 5.78 1.11 -5.95
N SER A 32 6.19 0.57 -7.10
CA SER A 32 5.90 -0.81 -7.49
C SER A 32 6.78 -1.26 -8.66
N ILE A 33 7.81 -2.07 -8.37
CA ILE A 33 8.68 -2.64 -9.41
C ILE A 33 7.90 -3.49 -10.42
N PHE A 34 6.90 -4.25 -9.95
CA PHE A 34 6.10 -5.13 -10.80
C PHE A 34 5.25 -4.35 -11.81
N TYR A 35 4.50 -3.33 -11.36
CA TYR A 35 3.68 -2.52 -12.28
C TYR A 35 4.52 -1.57 -13.13
N TRP A 36 5.66 -1.13 -12.61
CA TRP A 36 6.65 -0.40 -13.38
C TRP A 36 7.10 -1.21 -14.60
N ASP A 37 7.60 -2.43 -14.39
CA ASP A 37 8.13 -3.26 -15.47
C ASP A 37 7.05 -3.68 -16.47
N ARG A 38 5.85 -4.06 -15.99
CA ARG A 38 4.72 -4.41 -16.87
C ARG A 38 4.26 -3.26 -17.77
N GLY A 39 4.39 -2.01 -17.31
CA GLY A 39 4.03 -0.81 -18.06
C GLY A 39 5.10 -0.31 -19.04
N LEU A 40 6.29 -0.93 -19.09
CA LEU A 40 7.48 -0.37 -19.76
C LEU A 40 7.26 -0.09 -21.26
N ALA A 41 6.65 -1.03 -21.99
CA ALA A 41 6.42 -0.88 -23.43
C ALA A 41 5.53 0.33 -23.74
N TYR A 42 4.45 0.50 -22.98
CA TYR A 42 3.51 1.60 -23.16
C TYR A 42 4.14 2.96 -22.82
N ARG A 43 4.89 3.03 -21.71
CA ARG A 43 5.58 4.28 -21.31
C ARG A 43 6.60 4.72 -22.35
N ARG A 44 7.41 3.78 -22.87
CA ARG A 44 8.36 4.06 -23.95
C ARG A 44 7.68 4.56 -25.21
N ALA A 45 6.51 4.03 -25.57
CA ALA A 45 5.76 4.49 -26.74
C ALA A 45 5.28 5.94 -26.58
N VAL A 46 4.82 6.33 -25.39
CA VAL A 46 4.44 7.73 -25.09
C VAL A 46 5.65 8.65 -25.15
N VAL A 47 6.78 8.28 -24.55
CA VAL A 47 8.02 9.08 -24.60
C VAL A 47 8.47 9.32 -26.05
N GLN A 48 8.50 8.27 -26.87
CA GLN A 48 8.90 8.39 -28.28
C GLN A 48 7.94 9.27 -29.09
N ALA A 49 6.63 9.22 -28.80
CA ALA A 49 5.65 10.07 -29.47
C ALA A 49 5.76 11.53 -29.02
N ALA A 50 6.02 11.77 -27.73
CA ALA A 50 6.17 13.11 -27.15
C ALA A 50 7.38 13.86 -27.72
N GLU A 51 8.45 13.13 -28.05
CA GLU A 51 9.66 13.65 -28.69
C GLU A 51 9.52 13.88 -30.21
N ARG A 52 8.37 13.53 -30.80
CA ARG A 52 8.11 13.62 -32.25
C ARG A 52 6.77 14.29 -32.56
N THR A 53 6.32 15.18 -31.68
CA THR A 53 5.06 15.90 -31.90
C THR A 53 5.16 16.93 -33.02
N GLY A 54 6.37 17.42 -33.32
CA GLY A 54 6.59 18.52 -34.25
C GLY A 54 6.26 19.90 -33.66
N ASP A 55 5.95 19.98 -32.36
CA ASP A 55 5.76 21.23 -31.63
C ASP A 55 6.97 21.50 -30.72
N GLU A 56 7.75 22.52 -31.06
CA GLU A 56 8.97 22.89 -30.31
C GLU A 56 8.70 23.19 -28.83
N THR A 57 7.50 23.70 -28.50
CA THR A 57 7.13 23.99 -27.11
C THR A 57 6.88 22.72 -26.32
N VAL A 58 6.16 21.75 -26.88
CA VAL A 58 5.96 20.43 -26.28
C VAL A 58 7.31 19.73 -26.07
N GLU A 59 8.15 19.64 -27.10
CA GLU A 59 9.45 18.96 -27.00
C GLU A 59 10.34 19.57 -25.91
N ARG A 60 10.39 20.92 -25.83
CA ARG A 60 11.11 21.63 -24.77
C ARG A 60 10.54 21.34 -23.38
N LEU A 61 9.21 21.32 -23.23
CA LEU A 61 8.56 21.03 -21.94
C LEU A 61 8.77 19.58 -21.51
N VAL A 62 8.73 18.63 -22.44
CA VAL A 62 9.05 17.22 -22.19
C VAL A 62 10.50 17.07 -21.71
N GLY A 63 11.45 17.75 -22.38
CA GLY A 63 12.85 17.78 -21.96
C GLY A 63 13.05 18.37 -20.56
N ALA A 64 12.35 19.46 -20.23
CA ALA A 64 12.39 20.05 -18.90
C ALA A 64 11.77 19.12 -17.84
N LEU A 65 10.66 18.46 -18.16
CA LEU A 65 9.97 17.52 -17.27
C LEU A 65 10.84 16.30 -16.97
N ARG A 66 11.63 15.82 -17.94
CA ARG A 66 12.61 14.75 -17.76
C ARG A 66 13.64 15.05 -16.67
N VAL A 67 14.03 16.31 -16.53
CA VAL A 67 14.99 16.74 -15.50
C VAL A 67 14.30 17.05 -14.16
N ARG A 68 13.06 17.54 -14.20
CA ARG A 68 12.30 17.97 -13.01
C ARG A 68 10.88 17.36 -13.01
N PRO A 69 10.75 16.03 -12.85
CA PRO A 69 9.47 15.33 -12.97
C PRO A 69 8.46 15.69 -11.87
N ALA A 70 8.91 16.31 -10.78
CA ALA A 70 8.09 16.74 -9.66
C ALA A 70 7.74 18.24 -9.65
N ASP A 71 7.99 18.99 -10.73
CA ASP A 71 7.67 20.42 -10.84
C ASP A 71 6.22 20.65 -11.32
N PRO A 72 5.30 21.15 -10.46
CA PRO A 72 3.90 21.34 -10.85
C PRO A 72 3.71 22.30 -12.02
N ALA A 73 4.56 23.32 -12.14
CA ALA A 73 4.44 24.31 -13.22
C ALA A 73 4.76 23.69 -14.59
N LEU A 74 5.67 22.71 -14.65
CA LEU A 74 5.97 21.99 -15.89
C LEU A 74 4.82 21.06 -16.29
N HIS A 75 4.22 20.36 -15.32
CA HIS A 75 3.03 19.53 -15.55
C HIS A 75 1.88 20.34 -16.12
N ASP A 76 1.55 21.46 -15.47
CA ASP A 76 0.45 22.32 -15.90
C ASP A 76 0.74 22.97 -17.26
N ALA A 77 1.96 23.46 -17.50
CA ALA A 77 2.35 24.05 -18.78
C ALA A 77 2.26 23.04 -19.94
N LEU A 78 2.73 21.80 -19.73
CA LEU A 78 2.65 20.75 -20.76
C LEU A 78 1.20 20.35 -21.03
N ARG A 79 0.40 20.13 -19.98
CA ARG A 79 -1.03 19.83 -20.12
C ARG A 79 -1.74 20.92 -20.92
N MET A 80 -1.59 22.18 -20.51
CA MET A 80 -2.24 23.32 -21.17
C MET A 80 -1.81 23.46 -22.63
N ARG A 81 -0.52 23.22 -22.97
CA ARG A 81 -0.06 23.28 -24.36
C ARG A 81 -0.71 22.19 -25.21
N LEU A 82 -0.80 20.96 -24.71
CA LEU A 82 -1.41 19.84 -25.42
C LEU A 82 -2.91 20.08 -25.68
N VAL A 83 -3.65 20.58 -24.68
CA VAL A 83 -5.07 20.93 -24.82
C VAL A 83 -5.26 22.03 -25.86
N ARG A 84 -4.40 23.06 -25.82
CA ARG A 84 -4.44 24.16 -26.80
C ARG A 84 -4.15 23.67 -28.21
N LEU A 85 -3.15 22.80 -28.39
CA LEU A 85 -2.84 22.21 -29.70
C LEU A 85 -4.03 21.42 -30.26
N ALA A 86 -4.73 20.67 -29.40
CA ALA A 86 -5.94 19.96 -29.81
C ALA A 86 -7.05 20.93 -30.26
N ALA A 87 -7.25 22.04 -29.54
CA ALA A 87 -8.21 23.08 -29.91
C ALA A 87 -7.83 23.83 -31.20
N GLU A 88 -6.54 23.92 -31.52
CA GLU A 88 -5.98 24.54 -32.75
C GLU A 88 -6.10 23.62 -33.99
N GLY A 89 -6.74 22.45 -33.87
CA GLY A 89 -6.94 21.50 -34.96
C GLY A 89 -5.94 20.33 -34.98
N GLY A 90 -5.03 20.29 -34.01
CA GLY A 90 -4.09 19.18 -33.80
C GLY A 90 -3.18 18.90 -34.99
N GLY A 91 -2.80 17.64 -35.14
CA GLY A 91 -1.95 17.13 -36.20
C GLY A 91 -1.54 15.68 -35.92
N ALA A 92 -1.01 14.99 -36.92
CA ALA A 92 -0.74 13.55 -36.82
C ALA A 92 0.18 13.16 -35.64
N GLY A 93 1.13 14.05 -35.27
CA GLY A 93 2.00 13.85 -34.11
C GLY A 93 1.24 13.90 -32.79
N LEU A 94 0.31 14.86 -32.63
CA LEU A 94 -0.53 14.97 -31.44
C LEU A 94 -1.51 13.81 -31.34
N ASP A 95 -2.14 13.43 -32.45
CA ASP A 95 -3.09 12.31 -32.51
C ASP A 95 -2.40 11.00 -32.08
N THR A 96 -1.18 10.77 -32.58
CA THR A 96 -0.36 9.61 -32.19
C THR A 96 -0.01 9.66 -30.71
N LEU A 97 0.40 10.82 -30.20
CA LEU A 97 0.74 10.98 -28.79
C LEU A 97 -0.46 10.67 -27.88
N PHE A 98 -1.64 11.20 -28.21
CA PHE A 98 -2.86 10.96 -27.48
C PHE A 98 -3.32 9.51 -27.54
N GLU A 99 -3.21 8.85 -28.71
CA GLU A 99 -3.49 7.42 -28.84
C GLU A 99 -2.58 6.59 -27.93
N ARG A 100 -1.26 6.83 -27.95
CA ARG A 100 -0.30 6.10 -27.10
C ARG A 100 -0.51 6.38 -25.62
N ALA A 101 -0.84 7.63 -25.26
CA ALA A 101 -1.13 7.98 -23.88
C ALA A 101 -2.39 7.26 -23.36
N TRP A 102 -3.43 7.17 -24.19
CA TRP A 102 -4.63 6.42 -23.82
C TRP A 102 -4.38 4.92 -23.71
N GLU A 103 -3.57 4.37 -24.61
CA GLU A 103 -3.12 2.98 -24.54
C GLU A 103 -2.34 2.71 -23.25
N ALA A 104 -1.43 3.61 -22.85
CA ALA A 104 -0.71 3.53 -21.59
C ALA A 104 -1.64 3.65 -20.38
N GLU A 105 -2.57 4.59 -20.40
CA GLU A 105 -3.55 4.81 -19.33
C GLU A 105 -4.44 3.58 -19.10
N SER A 106 -4.82 2.91 -20.18
CA SER A 106 -5.70 1.74 -20.17
C SER A 106 -4.99 0.45 -19.73
N ASN A 107 -3.67 0.36 -19.96
CA ASN A 107 -2.90 -0.86 -19.73
C ASN A 107 -1.88 -0.77 -18.58
N SER A 108 -1.61 0.43 -18.06
CA SER A 108 -0.77 0.66 -16.87
C SER A 108 -1.60 0.64 -15.59
N ARG A 109 -1.01 0.09 -14.53
CA ARG A 109 -1.55 0.17 -13.16
C ARG A 109 -0.80 1.17 -12.28
N LEU A 110 0.14 1.91 -12.85
CA LEU A 110 0.91 2.93 -12.18
C LEU A 110 0.58 4.29 -12.81
N GLY A 111 -0.02 5.16 -12.02
CA GLY A 111 -0.29 6.55 -12.33
C GLY A 111 0.51 7.50 -11.45
N TYR A 112 0.18 8.78 -11.50
CA TYR A 112 0.86 9.83 -10.75
C TYR A 112 -0.12 10.91 -10.31
N HIS A 113 0.11 11.43 -9.12
CA HIS A 113 -0.58 12.58 -8.56
C HIS A 113 0.45 13.62 -8.15
N LEU A 114 0.22 14.87 -8.55
CA LEU A 114 1.00 16.02 -8.12
C LEU A 114 0.04 17.16 -7.80
N GLY A 115 -0.07 17.46 -6.50
CA GLY A 115 -0.87 18.58 -6.02
C GLY A 115 -0.32 19.92 -6.50
N ARG A 116 -1.20 20.88 -6.76
CA ARG A 116 -0.84 22.21 -7.29
C ARG A 116 -0.06 23.04 -6.28
N CYS A 117 -0.27 22.78 -4.99
CA CYS A 117 0.45 23.42 -3.90
C CYS A 117 1.68 22.63 -3.44
N TYR A 118 2.02 21.50 -4.08
CA TYR A 118 3.21 20.74 -3.71
C TYR A 118 4.48 21.55 -3.99
N THR A 119 5.19 21.95 -2.92
CA THR A 119 6.42 22.76 -3.01
C THR A 119 7.71 21.95 -2.95
N GLY A 120 7.63 20.62 -2.78
CA GLY A 120 8.81 19.75 -2.79
C GLY A 120 9.74 19.85 -1.57
N THR A 121 11.03 19.64 -1.85
CA THR A 121 12.14 19.13 -0.99
C THR A 121 12.57 19.97 0.23
N GLY A 122 11.73 20.89 0.71
CA GLY A 122 11.99 21.72 1.90
C GLY A 122 11.40 21.19 3.19
N GLN A 123 10.49 20.21 3.14
CA GLN A 123 9.85 19.64 4.32
C GLN A 123 10.87 18.83 5.14
N ALA A 124 11.03 19.16 6.42
CA ALA A 124 11.86 18.38 7.32
C ALA A 124 11.26 16.97 7.50
N THR A 125 12.11 15.95 7.37
CA THR A 125 11.70 14.56 7.61
C THR A 125 11.19 14.39 9.04
N VAL A 126 9.98 13.86 9.17
CA VAL A 126 9.46 13.44 10.48
C VAL A 126 10.10 12.09 10.84
N GLY A 127 10.87 12.04 11.92
CA GLY A 127 11.45 10.78 12.43
C GLY A 127 10.59 10.08 13.48
N ALA A 128 10.87 8.79 13.73
CA ALA A 128 10.21 8.01 14.78
C ALA A 128 10.39 8.62 16.18
N GLU A 129 11.56 9.18 16.48
CA GLU A 129 11.83 9.84 17.76
C GLU A 129 10.88 11.02 18.00
N ARG A 130 10.64 11.84 16.97
CA ARG A 130 9.74 12.99 17.05
C ARG A 130 8.29 12.53 17.28
N LEU A 131 7.84 11.50 16.58
CA LEU A 131 6.53 10.87 16.84
C LEU A 131 6.43 10.29 18.25
N GLY A 132 7.55 9.79 18.78
CA GLY A 132 7.67 9.29 20.15
C GLY A 132 7.34 10.33 21.23
N THR A 133 7.47 11.63 20.91
CA THR A 133 7.12 12.74 21.81
C THR A 133 5.62 13.01 21.90
N LEU A 134 4.83 12.56 20.92
CA LEU A 134 3.38 12.70 20.97
C LEU A 134 2.79 11.72 21.99
N PRO A 135 1.75 12.15 22.75
CA PRO A 135 1.08 11.27 23.68
C PRO A 135 0.46 10.09 22.93
N PRO A 136 0.45 8.88 23.52
CA PRO A 136 -0.08 7.68 22.86
C PRO A 136 -1.60 7.70 22.61
N GLY A 137 -2.32 8.69 23.16
CA GLY A 137 -3.78 8.76 23.12
C GLY A 137 -4.45 7.87 24.18
N ALA A 138 -5.78 7.83 24.16
CA ALA A 138 -6.56 7.02 25.10
C ALA A 138 -6.42 5.52 24.81
N GLY A 139 -6.16 4.73 25.86
CA GLY A 139 -6.19 3.27 25.80
C GLY A 139 -7.61 2.71 25.69
N LEU A 140 -7.74 1.42 25.39
CA LEU A 140 -9.03 0.73 25.48
C LEU A 140 -9.51 0.70 26.94
N PRO A 141 -10.75 1.10 27.26
CA PRO A 141 -11.28 0.98 28.61
C PRO A 141 -11.32 -0.48 29.08
N PRO A 142 -11.01 -0.77 30.37
CA PRO A 142 -11.10 -2.12 30.91
C PRO A 142 -12.51 -2.72 30.72
N GLY A 143 -12.57 -3.96 30.25
CA GLY A 143 -13.84 -4.67 30.03
C GLY A 143 -14.61 -4.25 28.76
N GLY A 144 -14.05 -3.39 27.91
CA GLY A 144 -14.63 -3.08 26.61
C GLY A 144 -14.76 -4.31 25.72
N THR A 145 -15.84 -4.38 24.95
CA THR A 145 -16.09 -5.42 23.93
C THR A 145 -16.07 -4.78 22.54
N PRO A 146 -14.88 -4.47 21.99
CA PRO A 146 -14.76 -3.73 20.74
C PRO A 146 -15.36 -4.52 19.58
N ARG A 147 -16.10 -3.81 18.72
CA ARG A 147 -16.76 -4.37 17.54
C ARG A 147 -15.75 -4.63 16.42
N VAL A 148 -14.69 -3.82 16.35
CA VAL A 148 -13.65 -3.88 15.32
C VAL A 148 -12.30 -4.27 15.93
N LEU A 149 -11.59 -5.19 15.28
CA LEU A 149 -10.18 -5.46 15.50
C LEU A 149 -9.37 -4.95 14.30
N VAL A 150 -8.51 -3.97 14.51
CA VAL A 150 -7.49 -3.55 13.54
C VAL A 150 -6.22 -4.36 13.80
N VAL A 151 -5.75 -5.10 12.81
CA VAL A 151 -4.51 -5.89 12.88
C VAL A 151 -3.46 -5.24 11.99
N VAL A 152 -2.33 -4.87 12.60
CA VAL A 152 -1.20 -4.24 11.93
C VAL A 152 0.01 -5.17 11.97
N PRO A 153 0.31 -5.89 10.87
CA PRO A 153 1.52 -6.70 10.79
C PRO A 153 2.74 -5.79 10.65
N PHE A 154 3.83 -6.08 11.37
CA PHE A 154 4.96 -5.17 11.46
C PHE A 154 6.31 -5.88 11.52
N ARG A 155 7.30 -5.29 10.83
CA ARG A 155 8.71 -5.58 11.00
C ARG A 155 9.54 -4.39 10.58
N ASP A 156 10.52 -4.00 11.38
CA ASP A 156 11.56 -3.06 10.99
C ASP A 156 12.93 -3.50 11.52
N ARG A 157 13.82 -3.87 10.60
CA ARG A 157 15.24 -4.17 10.86
C ARG A 157 16.16 -3.04 10.38
N GLY A 158 15.59 -2.01 9.77
CA GLY A 158 16.29 -0.98 9.02
C GLY A 158 16.47 0.32 9.79
N PRO A 159 16.60 1.44 9.07
CA PRO A 159 16.92 2.75 9.65
C PRO A 159 15.75 3.42 10.40
N GLY A 160 14.63 2.73 10.63
CA GLY A 160 13.50 3.24 11.41
C GLY A 160 12.37 3.90 10.61
N SER A 161 12.41 3.87 9.26
CA SER A 161 11.33 4.44 8.44
C SER A 161 10.01 3.68 8.57
N ARG A 162 10.07 2.35 8.71
CA ARG A 162 8.87 1.53 8.94
C ARG A 162 8.35 1.73 10.36
N LEU A 163 9.23 1.87 11.35
CA LEU A 163 8.82 2.26 12.70
C LEU A 163 8.15 3.63 12.71
N ARG A 164 8.70 4.64 12.02
CA ARG A 164 8.05 5.96 11.86
C ARG A 164 6.63 5.78 11.34
N ASN A 165 6.48 5.04 10.25
CA ASN A 165 5.19 4.81 9.61
C ASN A 165 4.21 4.13 10.59
N LEU A 166 4.64 3.07 11.28
CA LEU A 166 3.82 2.41 12.30
C LEU A 166 3.36 3.40 13.38
N LEU A 167 4.26 4.22 13.92
CA LEU A 167 3.91 5.18 14.96
C LEU A 167 2.90 6.21 14.45
N ALA A 168 3.06 6.71 13.22
CA ALA A 168 2.10 7.62 12.62
C ALA A 168 0.74 6.97 12.38
N CYS A 169 0.71 5.73 11.89
CA CYS A 169 -0.51 4.92 11.72
C CYS A 169 -1.24 4.72 13.05
N LEU A 170 -0.53 4.30 14.10
CA LEU A 170 -1.11 4.10 15.43
C LEU A 170 -1.64 5.40 16.03
N LEU A 171 -0.92 6.51 15.89
CA LEU A 171 -1.38 7.82 16.38
C LEU A 171 -2.61 8.31 15.60
N ALA A 172 -2.66 8.11 14.29
CA ALA A 172 -3.84 8.43 13.48
C ALA A 172 -5.05 7.56 13.86
N LEU A 173 -4.83 6.28 14.16
CA LEU A 173 -5.85 5.39 14.70
C LEU A 173 -6.33 5.78 16.10
N ARG A 174 -5.63 6.65 16.84
CA ARG A 174 -6.08 7.17 18.16
C ARG A 174 -6.94 8.42 18.02
N ASP A 175 -6.89 9.10 16.87
CA ASP A 175 -7.76 10.22 16.49
C ASP A 175 -8.86 9.72 15.55
N GLN A 176 -9.86 9.01 16.11
CA GLN A 176 -11.02 8.50 15.35
C GLN A 176 -12.32 9.11 15.89
N SER A 177 -13.31 9.31 15.01
CA SER A 177 -14.62 9.90 15.36
C SER A 177 -15.56 8.97 16.10
N VAL A 178 -15.22 7.68 16.21
CA VAL A 178 -15.96 6.70 17.02
C VAL A 178 -15.45 6.67 18.46
N PRO A 179 -16.29 6.28 19.44
CA PRO A 179 -15.83 6.03 20.80
C PRO A 179 -14.65 5.05 20.86
N ARG A 180 -13.74 5.28 21.80
CA ARG A 180 -12.50 4.50 21.92
C ARG A 180 -12.75 3.01 22.21
N ASP A 181 -13.84 2.67 22.90
CA ASP A 181 -14.24 1.28 23.18
C ASP A 181 -14.87 0.55 21.97
N PHE A 182 -15.08 1.25 20.85
CA PHE A 182 -15.69 0.68 19.65
C PHE A 182 -14.74 -0.24 18.85
N TYR A 183 -13.43 -0.01 18.97
CA TYR A 183 -12.40 -0.75 18.22
C TYR A 183 -11.17 -1.02 19.10
N GLN A 184 -10.37 -1.99 18.69
CA GLN A 184 -9.07 -2.28 19.29
C GLN A 184 -8.02 -2.46 18.21
N VAL A 185 -6.76 -2.21 18.55
CA VAL A 185 -5.61 -2.33 17.67
C VAL A 185 -4.65 -3.39 18.21
N ALA A 186 -4.32 -4.36 17.36
CA ALA A 186 -3.31 -5.37 17.62
C ALA A 186 -2.14 -5.17 16.65
N VAL A 187 -0.94 -4.92 17.18
CA VAL A 187 0.30 -4.91 16.40
C VAL A 187 0.98 -6.25 16.55
N VAL A 188 1.32 -6.87 15.43
CA VAL A 188 2.05 -8.14 15.39
C VAL A 188 3.44 -7.88 14.86
N GLU A 189 4.43 -7.78 15.76
CA GLU A 189 5.83 -7.71 15.37
C GLU A 189 6.35 -9.11 15.10
N THR A 190 6.81 -9.35 13.88
CA THR A 190 7.47 -10.62 13.52
C THR A 190 8.94 -10.41 13.26
N ASP A 191 9.79 -11.02 14.08
CA ASP A 191 11.23 -10.96 13.91
C ASP A 191 11.94 -12.07 14.71
N ASP A 192 13.27 -12.07 14.73
CA ASP A 192 14.08 -12.93 15.60
C ASP A 192 14.14 -12.43 17.06
N VAL A 193 14.00 -11.13 17.29
CA VAL A 193 13.90 -10.49 18.61
C VAL A 193 12.86 -9.36 18.60
N PRO A 194 12.19 -9.07 19.75
CA PRO A 194 11.18 -8.01 19.84
C PRO A 194 11.84 -6.62 19.94
N ARG A 195 12.25 -6.04 18.81
CA ARG A 195 13.04 -4.79 18.76
C ARG A 195 12.27 -3.59 19.25
N TRP A 196 10.97 -3.53 18.95
CA TRP A 196 10.19 -2.30 19.10
C TRP A 196 9.11 -2.40 20.16
N ARG A 197 9.13 -3.45 20.99
CA ARG A 197 8.14 -3.68 22.06
C ARG A 197 7.93 -2.46 22.93
N GLU A 198 9.00 -1.87 23.45
CA GLU A 198 8.90 -0.74 24.39
C GLU A 198 8.31 0.52 23.73
N THR A 199 8.66 0.77 22.47
CA THR A 199 8.17 1.94 21.72
C THR A 199 6.71 1.79 21.29
N VAL A 200 6.31 0.58 20.90
CA VAL A 200 5.00 0.28 20.31
C VAL A 200 3.95 -0.02 21.36
N SER A 201 4.28 -0.76 22.43
CA SER A 201 3.30 -1.21 23.44
C SER A 201 2.44 -0.08 24.02
N PRO A 202 2.96 1.14 24.29
CA PRO A 202 2.12 2.24 24.78
C PRO A 202 1.06 2.74 23.78
N ARG A 203 1.20 2.44 22.49
CA ARG A 203 0.39 3.01 21.39
C ARG A 203 -0.56 2.00 20.74
N THR A 204 -0.46 0.72 21.12
CA THR A 204 -1.35 -0.35 20.69
C THR A 204 -2.12 -0.90 21.88
N ASP A 205 -3.27 -1.55 21.66
CA ASP A 205 -3.99 -2.20 22.76
C ASP A 205 -3.43 -3.59 23.03
N HIS A 206 -2.98 -4.25 21.95
CA HIS A 206 -2.32 -5.54 22.02
C HIS A 206 -1.02 -5.48 21.21
N TYR A 207 0.09 -5.80 21.87
CA TYR A 207 1.36 -6.06 21.21
C TYR A 207 1.61 -7.57 21.26
N LEU A 208 1.74 -8.18 20.09
CA LEU A 208 2.08 -9.58 19.93
C LEU A 208 3.45 -9.67 19.27
N PHE A 209 4.34 -10.47 19.86
CA PHE A 209 5.60 -10.82 19.23
C PHE A 209 5.52 -12.26 18.73
N ALA A 210 5.74 -12.46 17.44
CA ALA A 210 5.73 -13.77 16.82
C ALA A 210 7.11 -14.05 16.21
N TYR A 211 7.83 -15.03 16.78
CA TYR A 211 9.20 -15.33 16.36
C TYR A 211 9.22 -15.87 14.92
N LYS A 212 9.87 -15.13 14.01
CA LYS A 212 10.12 -15.54 12.62
C LYS A 212 11.46 -15.00 12.13
N PRO A 213 12.53 -15.80 12.13
CA PRO A 213 13.77 -15.45 11.44
C PRO A 213 13.56 -15.52 9.92
N GLY A 214 14.48 -14.91 9.16
CA GLY A 214 14.41 -14.90 7.70
C GLY A 214 13.43 -13.86 7.13
N ASP A 215 12.69 -14.24 6.09
CA ASP A 215 11.80 -13.36 5.34
C ASP A 215 10.53 -12.98 6.11
N PHE A 216 9.92 -11.85 5.75
CA PHE A 216 8.68 -11.43 6.39
C PHE A 216 7.55 -12.34 5.92
N ASN A 217 6.54 -12.58 6.74
CA ASN A 217 5.34 -13.30 6.30
C ASN A 217 4.13 -12.54 6.82
N LYS A 218 3.65 -11.62 5.96
CA LYS A 218 2.50 -10.75 6.24
C LYS A 218 1.26 -11.58 6.55
N SER A 219 0.96 -12.59 5.72
CA SER A 219 -0.19 -13.47 5.89
C SER A 219 -0.25 -14.12 7.27
N TRP A 220 0.86 -14.70 7.72
CA TRP A 220 0.95 -15.31 9.04
C TRP A 220 0.85 -14.29 10.16
N ALA A 221 1.52 -13.13 10.04
CA ALA A 221 1.43 -12.06 11.02
C ALA A 221 -0.02 -11.58 11.21
N VAL A 222 -0.76 -11.41 10.11
CA VAL A 222 -2.18 -11.06 10.14
C VAL A 222 -3.02 -12.16 10.82
N ASN A 223 -2.85 -13.42 10.43
CA ASN A 223 -3.56 -14.54 11.05
C ASN A 223 -3.27 -14.63 12.55
N VAL A 224 -2.01 -14.44 12.97
CA VAL A 224 -1.62 -14.39 14.39
C VAL A 224 -2.39 -13.30 15.11
N GLY A 225 -2.46 -12.10 14.54
CA GLY A 225 -3.20 -10.98 15.14
C GLY A 225 -4.69 -11.27 15.29
N VAL A 226 -5.33 -11.80 14.25
CA VAL A 226 -6.76 -12.13 14.29
C VAL A 226 -7.07 -13.24 15.29
N VAL A 227 -6.23 -14.27 15.38
CA VAL A 227 -6.48 -15.46 16.22
C VAL A 227 -6.09 -15.24 17.68
N ASN A 228 -5.05 -14.46 17.96
CA ASN A 228 -4.49 -14.35 19.31
C ASN A 228 -4.79 -13.02 20.01
N ALA A 229 -5.37 -12.03 19.31
CA ALA A 229 -5.86 -10.83 19.98
C ALA A 229 -7.05 -11.17 20.90
N PRO A 230 -7.13 -10.59 22.10
CA PRO A 230 -8.27 -10.78 23.00
C PRO A 230 -9.61 -10.36 22.40
N GLY A 231 -10.68 -10.98 22.90
CA GLY A 231 -12.05 -10.64 22.54
C GLY A 231 -12.56 -11.36 21.29
N ARG A 232 -13.75 -10.95 20.83
CA ARG A 232 -14.41 -11.49 19.63
C ARG A 232 -15.00 -10.33 18.83
N ALA A 233 -14.15 -9.66 18.07
CA ALA A 233 -14.59 -8.60 17.17
C ALA A 233 -15.49 -9.18 16.07
N GLU A 234 -16.51 -8.42 15.68
CA GLU A 234 -17.40 -8.75 14.55
C GLU A 234 -16.68 -8.53 13.20
N ILE A 235 -15.83 -7.50 13.16
CA ILE A 235 -15.16 -6.99 11.96
C ILE A 235 -13.65 -6.96 12.22
N VAL A 236 -12.88 -7.41 11.24
CA VAL A 236 -11.42 -7.30 11.18
C VAL A 236 -11.05 -6.26 10.11
N CYS A 237 -10.16 -5.36 10.46
CA CYS A 237 -9.43 -4.51 9.52
C CYS A 237 -7.97 -4.98 9.47
N ILE A 238 -7.55 -5.50 8.33
CA ILE A 238 -6.14 -5.76 8.03
C ILE A 238 -5.57 -4.45 7.51
N LEU A 239 -4.61 -3.87 8.23
CA LEU A 239 -4.05 -2.56 7.91
C LEU A 239 -2.52 -2.61 7.92
N ASP A 240 -1.89 -2.29 6.81
CA ASP A 240 -0.43 -2.20 6.75
C ASP A 240 0.08 -1.01 7.58
N ALA A 241 1.27 -1.15 8.14
CA ALA A 241 1.85 -0.18 9.07
C ALA A 241 2.17 1.19 8.45
N ASP A 242 2.12 1.29 7.12
CA ASP A 242 2.38 2.48 6.32
C ASP A 242 1.12 3.17 5.80
N ALA A 243 -0.07 2.74 6.21
CA ALA A 243 -1.29 3.48 5.95
C ALA A 243 -1.45 4.68 6.91
N LEU A 244 -1.63 5.89 6.38
CA LEU A 244 -2.03 7.07 7.16
C LEU A 244 -3.52 7.33 7.00
N VAL A 245 -4.30 7.09 8.06
CA VAL A 245 -5.77 7.14 8.03
C VAL A 245 -6.34 8.48 8.51
N ASP A 246 -7.48 8.89 7.94
CA ASP A 246 -8.26 10.05 8.41
C ASP A 246 -9.08 9.73 9.68
N ARG A 247 -9.69 10.78 10.25
CA ARG A 247 -10.45 10.71 11.51
C ARG A 247 -11.73 9.87 11.40
N ASP A 248 -12.32 9.76 10.21
CA ASP A 248 -13.57 9.06 9.98
C ASP A 248 -13.36 7.64 9.42
N PHE A 249 -12.11 7.19 9.35
CA PHE A 249 -11.72 5.91 8.78
C PHE A 249 -12.50 4.72 9.37
N ILE A 250 -12.54 4.57 10.71
CA ILE A 250 -13.27 3.47 11.34
C ILE A 250 -14.79 3.62 11.12
N ALA A 251 -15.35 4.81 11.36
CA ALA A 251 -16.79 5.06 11.25
C ALA A 251 -17.31 4.72 9.85
N ARG A 252 -16.67 5.28 8.82
CA ARG A 252 -17.03 5.11 7.41
C ARG A 252 -16.92 3.66 6.96
N ASN A 253 -15.88 2.94 7.37
CA ASN A 253 -15.71 1.55 6.96
C ASN A 253 -16.65 0.59 7.67
N VAL A 254 -16.96 0.82 8.94
CA VAL A 254 -17.97 0.01 9.64
C VAL A 254 -19.36 0.24 9.06
N ALA A 255 -19.67 1.46 8.65
CA ALA A 255 -20.96 1.79 8.04
C ALA A 255 -21.26 0.92 6.80
N ARG A 256 -20.25 0.56 6.01
CA ARG A 256 -20.38 -0.28 4.80
C ARG A 256 -20.92 -1.68 5.10
N PHE A 257 -20.61 -2.23 6.27
CA PHE A 257 -21.13 -3.54 6.70
C PHE A 257 -22.62 -3.55 7.06
N HIS A 258 -23.28 -2.38 7.11
CA HIS A 258 -24.73 -2.30 7.25
C HIS A 258 -25.47 -2.53 5.93
N HIS A 259 -24.77 -2.53 4.79
CA HIS A 259 -25.35 -2.96 3.53
C HIS A 259 -25.58 -4.49 3.54
N PRO A 260 -26.79 -4.97 3.24
CA PRO A 260 -27.06 -6.41 3.21
C PRO A 260 -26.13 -7.16 2.25
N GLY A 261 -25.53 -8.26 2.71
CA GLY A 261 -24.64 -9.09 1.90
C GLY A 261 -23.17 -8.71 1.93
N THR A 262 -22.79 -7.55 2.49
CA THR A 262 -21.38 -7.15 2.59
C THR A 262 -20.63 -8.01 3.62
N MET A 263 -19.65 -8.77 3.13
CA MET A 263 -18.81 -9.67 3.93
C MET A 263 -17.36 -9.20 4.01
N GLY A 264 -16.90 -8.40 3.05
CA GLY A 264 -15.68 -7.64 3.13
C GLY A 264 -15.60 -6.58 2.04
N HIS A 265 -14.61 -5.69 2.15
CA HIS A 265 -14.34 -4.67 1.15
C HIS A 265 -12.90 -4.14 1.24
N LEU A 266 -12.43 -3.61 0.12
CA LEU A 266 -11.30 -2.67 0.08
C LEU A 266 -11.85 -1.26 0.20
N SER A 267 -11.30 -0.47 1.12
CA SER A 267 -11.78 0.91 1.36
C SER A 267 -11.49 1.87 0.20
N TYR A 268 -10.56 1.48 -0.68
CA TYR A 268 -9.99 2.34 -1.70
C TYR A 268 -9.97 1.65 -3.06
N ARG A 269 -9.92 2.48 -4.11
CA ARG A 269 -9.68 2.02 -5.48
C ARG A 269 -8.22 2.23 -5.84
N ASP A 270 -7.64 3.35 -5.40
CA ASP A 270 -6.29 3.72 -5.75
C ASP A 270 -5.47 3.97 -4.48
N MET A 271 -4.25 3.43 -4.44
CA MET A 271 -3.31 3.62 -3.34
C MET A 271 -2.28 4.67 -3.75
N TRP A 272 -2.13 5.69 -2.92
CA TRP A 272 -1.26 6.83 -3.14
C TRP A 272 0.06 6.60 -2.39
N CYS A 273 1.04 6.05 -3.10
CA CYS A 273 2.39 5.85 -2.58
C CYS A 273 3.12 7.19 -2.56
N LEU A 274 3.16 7.79 -1.37
CA LEU A 274 3.78 9.09 -1.15
C LEU A 274 5.30 9.00 -1.27
N ASP A 275 5.91 10.14 -1.59
CA ASP A 275 7.35 10.33 -1.38
C ASP A 275 7.65 10.75 0.07
N GLU A 276 8.93 10.87 0.41
CA GLU A 276 9.37 11.19 1.78
C GLU A 276 8.89 12.58 2.25
N SER A 277 8.89 13.58 1.36
CA SER A 277 8.47 14.95 1.69
C SER A 277 6.95 15.03 1.90
N ALA A 278 6.15 14.46 1.01
CA ALA A 278 4.70 14.38 1.14
C ALA A 278 4.29 13.52 2.34
N THR A 279 5.02 12.45 2.63
CA THR A 279 4.80 11.66 3.86
C THR A 279 4.99 12.50 5.11
N SER A 280 6.11 13.21 5.20
CA SER A 280 6.42 14.04 6.36
C SER A 280 5.40 15.18 6.52
N TRP A 281 4.98 15.78 5.41
CA TRP A 281 3.94 16.82 5.42
C TRP A 281 2.58 16.27 5.87
N ALA A 282 2.14 15.13 5.32
CA ALA A 282 0.87 14.48 5.66
C ALA A 282 0.82 14.06 7.13
N ILE A 283 1.92 13.53 7.66
CA ILE A 283 2.08 13.20 9.08
C ILE A 283 1.93 14.46 9.95
N GLU A 284 2.60 15.56 9.59
CA GLU A 284 2.46 16.82 10.33
C GLU A 284 1.04 17.37 10.31
N GLU A 285 0.39 17.34 9.15
CA GLU A 285 -0.97 17.82 8.99
C GLU A 285 -1.96 17.00 9.84
N ARG A 286 -1.87 15.68 9.81
CA ARG A 286 -2.76 14.81 10.60
C ARG A 286 -2.50 14.90 12.09
N LEU A 287 -1.24 14.78 12.50
CA LEU A 287 -0.92 14.51 13.92
C LEU A 287 -0.59 15.77 14.72
N TRP A 288 0.04 16.78 14.12
CA TRP A 288 0.38 18.03 14.82
C TRP A 288 -0.65 19.13 14.57
N ARG A 289 -1.16 19.27 13.33
CA ARG A 289 -2.20 20.26 13.03
C ARG A 289 -3.61 19.74 13.33
N GLY A 290 -3.77 18.42 13.51
CA GLY A 290 -5.04 17.81 13.90
C GLY A 290 -6.10 17.85 12.82
N ALA A 291 -5.70 17.96 11.54
CA ALA A 291 -6.62 17.94 10.42
C ALA A 291 -7.39 16.61 10.38
N ALA A 292 -8.68 16.62 10.06
CA ALA A 292 -9.46 15.38 9.99
C ALA A 292 -9.01 14.46 8.85
N GLU A 293 -8.62 15.06 7.71
CA GLU A 293 -8.13 14.41 6.50
C GLU A 293 -6.94 15.21 5.97
N VAL A 294 -6.06 14.56 5.19
CA VAL A 294 -4.89 15.21 4.57
C VAL A 294 -5.30 15.93 3.29
N ALA A 295 -4.84 17.17 3.08
CA ALA A 295 -5.12 17.88 1.84
C ALA A 295 -4.29 17.33 0.67
N THR A 296 -4.95 16.68 -0.29
CA THR A 296 -4.29 16.04 -1.43
C THR A 296 -3.55 17.01 -2.35
N ASP A 297 -3.92 18.29 -2.37
CA ASP A 297 -3.29 19.32 -3.20
C ASP A 297 -1.86 19.68 -2.77
N GLN A 298 -1.44 19.15 -1.63
CA GLN A 298 -0.09 19.30 -1.06
C GLN A 298 0.75 18.04 -1.20
N LEU A 299 0.19 17.00 -1.81
CA LEU A 299 0.83 15.69 -1.92
C LEU A 299 1.40 15.45 -3.30
N ARG A 300 2.50 14.71 -3.33
CA ARG A 300 3.03 14.01 -4.49
C ARG A 300 2.93 12.51 -4.22
N ALA A 301 2.39 11.77 -5.19
CA ALA A 301 2.20 10.33 -5.04
C ALA A 301 2.34 9.59 -6.38
N PHE A 302 2.90 8.39 -6.33
CA PHE A 302 2.64 7.39 -7.37
C PHE A 302 1.36 6.65 -7.04
N VAL A 303 0.46 6.58 -8.01
CA VAL A 303 -0.89 6.06 -7.80
C VAL A 303 -0.95 4.63 -8.30
N LEU A 304 -0.94 3.66 -7.39
CA LEU A 304 -1.20 2.28 -7.75
C LEU A 304 -2.70 2.10 -7.93
N ARG A 305 -3.10 1.69 -9.13
CA ARG A 305 -4.50 1.55 -9.52
C ARG A 305 -5.03 0.16 -9.18
N ARG A 306 -6.05 0.10 -8.33
CA ARG A 306 -6.73 -1.13 -7.87
C ARG A 306 -5.86 -2.17 -7.14
N PRO A 307 -4.73 -1.83 -6.49
CA PRO A 307 -3.87 -2.85 -5.91
C PRO A 307 -4.62 -3.59 -4.81
N PRO A 308 -4.52 -4.92 -4.74
CA PRO A 308 -5.05 -5.65 -3.60
C PRO A 308 -4.18 -5.37 -2.37
N GLY A 309 -4.77 -5.41 -1.19
CA GLY A 309 -4.01 -5.34 0.07
C GLY A 309 -4.13 -4.02 0.80
N CYS A 310 -3.06 -3.65 1.52
CA CYS A 310 -2.88 -2.49 2.41
C CYS A 310 -3.97 -2.21 3.46
N CYS A 311 -5.24 -2.16 3.08
CA CYS A 311 -6.38 -1.93 3.95
C CYS A 311 -7.57 -2.78 3.50
N VAL A 312 -7.75 -3.93 4.14
CA VAL A 312 -8.84 -4.86 3.85
C VAL A 312 -9.75 -4.99 5.06
N TRP A 313 -11.04 -4.79 4.86
CA TRP A 313 -12.06 -4.95 5.88
C TRP A 313 -12.86 -6.21 5.64
N VAL A 314 -13.04 -7.05 6.66
CA VAL A 314 -13.80 -8.30 6.53
C VAL A 314 -14.60 -8.58 7.78
N ARG A 315 -15.72 -9.29 7.65
CA ARG A 315 -16.36 -9.94 8.80
C ARG A 315 -15.45 -11.04 9.31
N THR A 316 -15.29 -11.14 10.63
CA THR A 316 -14.48 -12.19 11.27
C THR A 316 -14.92 -13.59 10.82
N SER A 317 -16.22 -13.81 10.65
CA SER A 317 -16.77 -15.06 10.13
C SER A 317 -16.33 -15.39 8.69
N ALA A 318 -16.18 -14.37 7.83
CA ALA A 318 -15.71 -14.58 6.46
C ALA A 318 -14.23 -14.92 6.44
N PHE A 319 -13.42 -14.17 7.21
CA PHE A 319 -11.99 -14.44 7.36
C PHE A 319 -11.72 -15.88 7.77
N HIS A 320 -12.40 -16.39 8.81
CA HIS A 320 -12.22 -17.79 9.24
C HIS A 320 -12.77 -18.81 8.24
N ARG A 321 -13.90 -18.51 7.56
CA ARG A 321 -14.49 -19.41 6.56
C ARG A 321 -13.53 -19.70 5.41
N ILE A 322 -12.78 -18.71 4.95
CA ILE A 322 -11.79 -18.90 3.87
C ILE A 322 -10.41 -19.36 4.36
N GLY A 323 -10.27 -19.63 5.67
CA GLY A 323 -9.01 -20.03 6.27
C GLY A 323 -7.98 -18.91 6.42
N GLY A 324 -8.40 -17.64 6.56
CA GLY A 324 -7.49 -16.50 6.74
C GLY A 324 -6.62 -16.20 5.52
N MET A 325 -5.48 -15.55 5.73
CA MET A 325 -4.46 -15.35 4.69
C MET A 325 -3.58 -16.59 4.53
N ASP A 326 -3.08 -16.83 3.31
CA ASP A 326 -2.23 -17.99 3.03
C ASP A 326 -0.82 -17.79 3.62
N GLU A 327 -0.51 -18.56 4.65
CA GLU A 327 0.74 -18.47 5.41
C GLU A 327 1.95 -19.06 4.68
N ARG A 328 1.80 -19.57 3.45
CA ARG A 328 2.92 -20.03 2.62
C ARG A 328 3.66 -18.87 1.94
N PHE A 329 3.03 -17.70 1.81
CA PHE A 329 3.66 -16.53 1.20
C PHE A 329 4.73 -15.93 2.13
N GLU A 330 5.96 -15.84 1.64
CA GLU A 330 7.08 -15.21 2.34
C GLU A 330 7.69 -14.10 1.48
N GLY A 331 8.24 -13.07 2.12
CA GLY A 331 8.62 -11.84 1.44
C GLY A 331 7.40 -11.03 1.01
N TRP A 332 7.46 -10.47 -0.20
CA TRP A 332 6.42 -9.60 -0.75
C TRP A 332 5.93 -10.13 -2.10
N GLY A 333 4.62 -10.13 -2.29
CA GLY A 333 3.97 -10.36 -3.59
C GLY A 333 3.08 -11.59 -3.60
N GLY A 334 1.87 -11.41 -4.13
CA GLY A 334 0.89 -12.47 -4.40
C GLY A 334 -0.12 -12.71 -3.27
N GLU A 335 0.25 -12.47 -2.01
CA GLU A 335 -0.55 -12.79 -0.83
C GLU A 335 -1.88 -12.03 -0.76
N ASP A 336 -1.85 -10.74 -1.07
CA ASP A 336 -3.04 -9.89 -1.07
C ASP A 336 -3.98 -10.23 -2.24
N ASN A 337 -3.41 -10.64 -3.40
CA ASN A 337 -4.20 -11.12 -4.54
C ASN A 337 -4.92 -12.42 -4.18
N ASP A 338 -4.21 -13.39 -3.60
CA ASP A 338 -4.79 -14.67 -3.19
C ASP A 338 -5.92 -14.46 -2.18
N PHE A 339 -5.72 -13.63 -1.15
CA PHE A 339 -6.75 -13.34 -0.16
C PHE A 339 -7.98 -12.66 -0.81
N ALA A 340 -7.77 -11.65 -1.66
CA ALA A 340 -8.86 -10.97 -2.35
C ALA A 340 -9.66 -11.91 -3.24
N TYR A 341 -9.01 -12.77 -4.02
CA TYR A 341 -9.71 -13.73 -4.88
C TYR A 341 -10.46 -14.79 -4.07
N ARG A 342 -9.89 -15.32 -2.99
CA ARG A 342 -10.60 -16.26 -2.11
C ARG A 342 -11.78 -15.59 -1.42
N MET A 343 -11.66 -14.33 -1.02
CA MET A 343 -12.78 -13.56 -0.51
C MET A 343 -13.88 -13.44 -1.57
N ASP A 344 -13.57 -12.90 -2.74
CA ASP A 344 -14.55 -12.65 -3.81
C ASP A 344 -15.29 -13.93 -4.29
N ILE A 345 -14.58 -15.07 -4.37
CA ILE A 345 -15.18 -16.35 -4.74
C ILE A 345 -16.15 -16.88 -3.66
N ASN A 346 -15.82 -16.66 -2.38
CA ASN A 346 -16.57 -17.24 -1.26
C ASN A 346 -17.53 -16.24 -0.60
N SER A 347 -17.51 -14.96 -1.00
CA SER A 347 -18.15 -13.83 -0.32
C SER A 347 -18.15 -12.57 -1.18
N ALA A 348 -19.10 -11.66 -0.98
CA ALA A 348 -19.03 -10.34 -1.61
C ALA A 348 -17.83 -9.55 -1.06
N LEU A 349 -16.92 -9.16 -1.97
CA LEU A 349 -15.78 -8.27 -1.71
C LEU A 349 -15.94 -6.97 -2.50
N ASP A 350 -16.48 -5.94 -1.84
CA ASP A 350 -16.73 -4.66 -2.48
C ASP A 350 -15.45 -3.81 -2.60
N HIS A 351 -15.47 -2.81 -3.48
CA HIS A 351 -14.41 -1.82 -3.60
C HIS A 351 -14.99 -0.41 -3.53
N TYR A 352 -14.33 0.47 -2.79
CA TYR A 352 -14.73 1.87 -2.65
C TYR A 352 -13.67 2.79 -3.23
N HIS A 353 -13.87 4.10 -3.13
CA HIS A 353 -13.02 5.12 -3.76
C HIS A 353 -12.36 6.06 -2.76
N ASP A 354 -12.21 5.63 -1.49
CA ASP A 354 -11.48 6.43 -0.53
C ASP A 354 -10.01 6.55 -0.98
N PRO A 355 -9.35 7.69 -0.75
CA PRO A 355 -7.90 7.77 -0.92
C PRO A 355 -7.21 6.93 0.16
N LEU A 356 -6.29 6.05 -0.23
CA LEU A 356 -5.41 5.36 0.69
C LEU A 356 -4.01 5.96 0.60
N LEU A 357 -3.57 6.65 1.66
CA LEU A 357 -2.23 7.22 1.73
C LEU A 357 -1.23 6.19 2.25
N HIS A 358 -0.36 5.72 1.37
CA HIS A 358 0.73 4.82 1.72
C HIS A 358 2.00 5.65 1.93
N MET A 359 2.39 5.80 3.19
CA MET A 359 3.58 6.52 3.62
C MET A 359 4.85 5.91 3.04
N TYR A 360 5.78 6.76 2.63
CA TYR A 360 7.02 6.35 2.00
C TYR A 360 7.81 5.41 2.91
N HIS A 361 8.44 4.41 2.31
CA HIS A 361 9.58 3.69 2.87
C HIS A 361 10.37 3.10 1.71
N PRO A 362 11.68 2.82 1.87
CA PRO A 362 12.44 2.12 0.83
C PRO A 362 11.79 0.77 0.49
N SER A 363 11.68 0.47 -0.81
CA SER A 363 11.04 -0.76 -1.26
C SER A 363 11.81 -2.00 -0.77
N SER A 364 11.07 -3.04 -0.43
CA SER A 364 11.63 -4.37 -0.11
C SER A 364 11.12 -5.44 -1.08
N ALA A 365 10.39 -5.03 -2.11
CA ALA A 365 9.91 -5.93 -3.14
C ALA A 365 11.04 -6.25 -4.12
N VAL A 366 11.20 -7.53 -4.42
CA VAL A 366 12.15 -8.03 -5.41
C VAL A 366 11.40 -8.91 -6.42
N LEU A 367 11.86 -8.89 -7.67
CA LEU A 367 11.39 -9.82 -8.69
C LEU A 367 12.41 -10.95 -8.82
N ARG A 368 11.93 -12.11 -9.25
CA ARG A 368 12.77 -13.25 -9.66
C ARG A 368 13.46 -12.92 -10.99
N GLU A 369 14.44 -13.73 -11.39
CA GLU A 369 15.19 -13.56 -12.64
C GLU A 369 14.30 -13.59 -13.89
N ASP A 370 13.17 -14.30 -13.82
CA ASP A 370 12.15 -14.38 -14.88
C ASP A 370 11.20 -13.17 -14.91
N GLY A 371 11.39 -12.19 -14.01
CA GLY A 371 10.55 -10.99 -13.90
C GLY A 371 9.26 -11.20 -13.08
N GLU A 372 9.04 -12.39 -12.54
CA GLU A 372 7.85 -12.70 -11.73
C GLU A 372 8.04 -12.37 -10.25
N LEU A 373 6.92 -12.31 -9.52
CA LEU A 373 6.94 -12.16 -8.06
C LEU A 373 7.58 -13.37 -7.38
N VAL A 374 8.22 -13.17 -6.22
CA VAL A 374 8.90 -14.22 -5.44
C VAL A 374 8.00 -15.43 -5.19
N ASN A 375 6.73 -15.18 -4.87
CA ASN A 375 5.75 -16.22 -4.57
C ASN A 375 4.94 -16.71 -5.78
N ALA A 376 5.31 -16.38 -7.02
CA ALA A 376 4.57 -16.81 -8.22
C ALA A 376 4.49 -18.35 -8.38
N HIS A 377 5.33 -19.09 -7.67
CA HIS A 377 5.33 -20.55 -7.62
C HIS A 377 4.21 -21.14 -6.73
N ILE A 378 3.56 -20.33 -5.88
CA ILE A 378 2.42 -20.74 -5.06
C ILE A 378 1.15 -20.60 -5.90
N PRO A 379 0.43 -21.69 -6.20
CA PRO A 379 -0.81 -21.58 -6.98
C PRO A 379 -1.85 -20.77 -6.21
N ALA A 380 -2.34 -19.68 -6.80
CA ALA A 380 -3.44 -18.90 -6.23
C ALA A 380 -4.66 -19.79 -5.96
N LEU A 381 -5.43 -19.45 -4.92
CA LEU A 381 -6.64 -20.17 -4.50
C LEU A 381 -6.41 -21.59 -3.97
N SER A 382 -5.16 -22.06 -3.88
CA SER A 382 -4.85 -23.40 -3.35
C SER A 382 -4.84 -23.47 -1.83
N TRP A 383 -4.93 -22.32 -1.15
CA TRP A 383 -5.10 -22.27 0.31
C TRP A 383 -6.57 -22.41 0.68
N GLY A 384 -6.84 -23.15 1.75
CA GLY A 384 -8.17 -23.33 2.28
C GLY A 384 -8.12 -23.95 3.67
N PRO A 385 -9.27 -24.27 4.27
CA PRO A 385 -9.34 -24.90 5.59
C PRO A 385 -8.85 -26.36 5.54
N SER A 386 -7.56 -26.57 5.33
CA SER A 386 -6.88 -27.86 5.42
C SER A 386 -6.39 -28.05 6.86
N SER A 387 -7.18 -28.70 7.72
CA SER A 387 -6.89 -29.30 9.05
C SER A 387 -5.93 -28.66 10.09
N ALA A 388 -4.95 -27.84 9.70
CA ALA A 388 -4.09 -27.05 10.55
C ALA A 388 -4.76 -25.69 10.87
N PRO A 389 -4.81 -25.28 12.14
CA PRO A 389 -5.30 -23.95 12.51
C PRO A 389 -4.35 -22.87 11.97
N ILE A 390 -4.93 -21.80 11.46
CA ILE A 390 -4.18 -20.58 11.11
C ILE A 390 -3.74 -19.82 12.36
N GLY A 391 -2.73 -18.97 12.22
CA GLY A 391 -2.32 -18.04 13.26
C GLY A 391 -1.65 -18.69 14.47
N ASP A 392 -1.08 -19.90 14.31
CA ASP A 392 -0.22 -20.47 15.34
C ASP A 392 1.02 -19.59 15.51
N ILE A 393 1.06 -18.83 16.62
CA ILE A 393 2.13 -17.89 16.95
C ILE A 393 3.50 -18.58 17.10
N HIS A 394 3.52 -19.90 17.29
CA HIS A 394 4.73 -20.69 17.43
C HIS A 394 5.11 -21.46 16.16
N ARG A 395 4.42 -21.25 15.03
CA ARG A 395 4.66 -21.94 13.75
C ARG A 395 6.14 -22.02 13.38
N PHE A 396 6.84 -20.87 13.39
CA PHE A 396 8.25 -20.79 12.98
C PHE A 396 9.25 -21.04 14.13
N ALA A 397 8.78 -21.10 15.38
CA ALA A 397 9.60 -21.50 16.53
C ALA A 397 9.76 -23.03 16.63
N ARG A 398 8.80 -23.80 16.11
CA ARG A 398 8.84 -25.27 16.16
C ARG A 398 9.80 -25.90 15.13
N THR A 399 9.99 -25.25 14.00
CA THR A 399 10.81 -25.77 12.88
C THR A 399 12.31 -25.85 13.22
N THR A 400 12.80 -24.97 14.09
CA THR A 400 14.21 -24.97 14.53
C THR A 400 14.55 -26.15 15.45
N ALA A 401 13.60 -26.65 16.23
CA ALA A 401 13.83 -27.77 17.17
C ALA A 401 14.03 -29.13 16.47
N THR A 402 13.54 -29.29 15.24
CA THR A 402 13.66 -30.53 14.46
C THR A 402 14.86 -30.57 13.52
N GLY A 403 15.43 -29.41 13.17
CA GLY A 403 16.62 -29.33 12.30
C GLY A 403 17.92 -29.82 12.96
N ASP A 404 17.99 -29.79 14.29
CA ASP A 404 19.21 -30.08 15.05
C ASP A 404 19.40 -31.58 15.40
N ARG A 405 18.42 -32.45 15.05
CA ARG A 405 18.47 -33.89 15.34
C ARG A 405 19.02 -34.75 14.20
N HIS A 406 19.22 -34.21 13.00
CA HIS A 406 19.68 -35.00 11.84
C HIS A 406 21.18 -34.94 11.54
N GLU A 407 21.96 -34.06 12.20
CA GLU A 407 23.41 -33.95 11.98
C GLU A 407 24.31 -34.64 13.02
N ARG A 408 23.75 -35.38 13.99
CA ARG A 408 24.55 -36.14 14.99
C ARG A 408 24.38 -37.66 14.90
N ARG A 409 24.48 -38.25 13.71
CA ARG A 409 24.76 -39.69 13.54
C ARG A 409 25.52 -39.97 12.24
N ALA A 410 26.78 -39.55 12.19
CA ALA A 410 27.78 -40.13 11.29
C ALA A 410 29.16 -39.95 11.92
N GLY A 411 29.54 -40.87 12.80
CA GLY A 411 30.83 -40.79 13.47
C GLY A 411 31.03 -41.82 14.58
N SER A 412 30.86 -43.10 14.30
CA SER A 412 31.48 -44.17 15.10
C SER A 412 31.36 -45.52 14.38
N HIS A 413 32.39 -45.89 13.62
CA HIS A 413 32.87 -47.28 13.51
C HIS A 413 34.20 -47.31 12.74
N VAL A 414 35.31 -47.25 13.50
CA VAL A 414 36.54 -48.00 13.21
C VAL A 414 37.10 -48.45 14.55
N SER A 415 36.84 -49.71 14.88
CA SER A 415 37.77 -50.70 15.45
C SER A 415 37.00 -51.99 15.70
#